data_AF-A0A1C7M7A5-F1
#
_entry.id   AF-A0A1C7M7A5-F1
#
_cell.length_a   1.000
_cell.length_b   1.000
_cell.length_c   1.000
_cell.angle_alpha   90.00
_cell.angle_beta   90.00
_cell.angle_gamma   90.00
#
_symmetry.space_group_name_H-M   'P 1'
#
loop_
_entity.id
_entity.type
_entity.pdbx_description
1 polymer ?
#
loop_
_entity_poly.entity_id
_entity_poly.type
_entity_poly.pdbx_seq_one_letter_code
_entity_poly.pdbx_strand_id
1 'polypeptide(L)'
;MCGLQGFSTLNLPRIQNAILGWLSQPPTRSFIANLVAENPRLKDRPRAQAVDDILASLEVTVLDIKQKGGISTPIANVYINSPTESPESWYRWREHICDIRYTSLYDGTGTAQSNLLCTGCHGVDHPRGLCPYPSLPGWNGPTYTLADKKNAKSRGNAVVSNQAPRVRDVRPPKVGVQCAEGGSDMLNS
;
A
#
# COMPACT_ATOMS: atom_id res chain seq x y z
N MET A 1 0.91 -4.95 -0.29
CA MET A 1 -0.17 -4.45 -1.16
C MET A 1 -0.74 -5.60 -1.97
N CYS A 2 -2.07 -5.67 -2.06
CA CYS A 2 -2.79 -6.62 -2.91
C CYS A 2 -3.94 -5.88 -3.62
N GLY A 3 -4.03 -5.97 -4.96
CA GLY A 3 -5.14 -5.40 -5.72
C GLY A 3 -6.26 -6.42 -5.88
N LEU A 4 -7.49 -6.04 -5.53
CA LEU A 4 -8.68 -6.89 -5.61
C LEU A 4 -9.63 -6.39 -6.71
N GLN A 5 -10.10 -7.30 -7.55
CA GLN A 5 -11.16 -7.05 -8.54
C GLN A 5 -12.40 -7.89 -8.21
N GLY A 6 -13.55 -7.52 -8.77
CA GLY A 6 -14.79 -8.29 -8.66
C GLY A 6 -15.85 -7.67 -7.75
N PHE A 7 -15.52 -6.58 -7.04
CA PHE A 7 -16.55 -5.77 -6.39
C PHE A 7 -17.38 -5.01 -7.42
N SER A 8 -18.69 -4.92 -7.21
CA SER A 8 -19.64 -4.20 -8.09
C SER A 8 -19.94 -2.77 -7.64
N THR A 9 -19.28 -2.31 -6.57
CA THR A 9 -19.50 -1.00 -5.95
C THR A 9 -18.22 -0.17 -5.90
N LEU A 10 -18.35 1.15 -5.85
CA LEU A 10 -17.27 2.09 -5.53
C LEU A 10 -17.34 2.59 -4.08
N ASN A 11 -18.30 2.09 -3.29
CA ASN A 11 -18.50 2.51 -1.92
C ASN A 11 -17.38 1.95 -1.03
N LEU A 12 -16.38 2.79 -0.75
CA LEU A 12 -15.20 2.42 0.05
C LEU A 12 -15.58 1.82 1.41
N PRO A 13 -16.45 2.43 2.25
CA PRO A 13 -16.83 1.82 3.53
C PRO A 13 -17.36 0.39 3.41
N ARG A 14 -18.16 0.10 2.38
CA ARG A 14 -18.69 -1.26 2.16
C ARG A 14 -17.59 -2.25 1.77
N ILE A 15 -16.68 -1.85 0.88
CA ILE A 15 -15.53 -2.66 0.48
C ILE A 15 -14.59 -2.91 1.66
N GLN A 16 -14.25 -1.85 2.40
CA GLN A 16 -13.36 -1.93 3.54
C GLN A 16 -13.94 -2.82 4.64
N ASN A 17 -15.24 -2.72 4.93
CA ASN A 17 -15.92 -3.59 5.90
C ASN A 17 -15.94 -5.05 5.45
N ALA A 18 -16.17 -5.32 4.16
CA ALA A 18 -16.09 -6.68 3.62
C ALA A 18 -14.67 -7.25 3.80
N ILE A 19 -13.64 -6.48 3.44
CA ILE A 19 -12.24 -6.89 3.57
C ILE A 19 -11.86 -7.14 5.02
N LEU A 20 -12.14 -6.18 5.91
CA LEU A 20 -11.85 -6.29 7.33
C LEU A 20 -12.59 -7.47 7.98
N GLY A 21 -13.84 -7.73 7.58
CA GLY A 21 -14.62 -8.86 8.10
C GLY A 21 -13.98 -10.22 7.81
N TRP A 22 -13.35 -10.38 6.64
CA TRP A 22 -12.58 -11.58 6.30
C TRP A 22 -11.22 -11.63 7.00
N LEU A 23 -10.48 -10.52 7.02
CA LEU A 23 -9.17 -10.45 7.70
C LEU A 23 -9.28 -10.66 9.22
N SER A 24 -10.44 -10.35 9.80
CA SER A 24 -10.72 -10.53 11.22
C SER A 24 -11.12 -11.96 11.59
N GLN A 25 -11.20 -12.90 10.64
CA GLN A 25 -11.55 -14.28 10.93
C GLN A 25 -10.44 -15.00 11.72
N PRO A 26 -10.78 -16.00 12.55
CA PRO A 26 -9.81 -16.72 13.37
C PRO A 26 -8.59 -17.28 12.61
N PRO A 27 -8.72 -17.85 11.39
CA PRO A 27 -7.56 -18.34 10.65
C PRO A 27 -6.53 -17.26 10.34
N THR A 28 -6.98 -16.11 9.82
CA THR A 28 -6.10 -14.98 9.48
C THR A 28 -5.51 -14.35 10.74
N ARG A 29 -6.30 -14.19 11.81
CA ARG A 29 -5.79 -13.69 13.10
C ARG A 29 -4.71 -14.60 13.68
N SER A 30 -4.89 -15.92 13.60
CA SER A 30 -3.91 -16.90 14.08
C SER A 30 -2.63 -16.85 13.24
N PHE A 31 -2.77 -16.70 11.92
CA PHE A 31 -1.64 -16.53 11.02
C PHE A 31 -0.81 -15.27 11.35
N ILE A 32 -1.48 -14.12 11.54
CA ILE A 32 -0.83 -12.87 11.97
C ILE A 32 -0.15 -13.07 13.34
N ALA A 33 -0.83 -13.71 14.29
CA ALA A 33 -0.31 -13.93 15.63
C ALA A 33 1.00 -14.75 15.64
N ASN A 34 1.11 -15.74 14.77
CA ASN A 34 2.34 -16.52 14.59
C ASN A 34 3.48 -15.65 14.07
N LEU A 35 3.22 -14.84 13.04
CA LEU A 35 4.22 -13.92 12.49
C LEU A 35 4.66 -12.85 13.49
N VAL A 36 3.72 -12.34 14.29
CA VAL A 36 4.00 -11.39 15.38
C VAL A 36 4.89 -12.03 16.45
N ALA A 37 4.70 -13.31 16.76
CA ALA A 37 5.50 -14.03 17.77
C ALA A 37 6.99 -14.10 17.39
N GLU A 38 7.29 -14.15 16.09
CA GLU A 38 8.63 -14.23 15.55
C GLU A 38 9.26 -12.85 15.28
N ASN A 39 8.50 -11.76 15.45
CA ASN A 39 8.94 -10.41 15.11
C ASN A 39 9.63 -9.71 16.30
N PRO A 40 10.94 -9.44 16.24
CA PRO A 40 11.67 -8.80 17.33
C PRO A 40 11.14 -7.39 17.69
N ARG A 41 10.61 -6.65 16.71
CA ARG A 41 10.06 -5.31 16.91
C ARG A 41 8.77 -5.30 17.72
N LEU A 42 8.07 -6.43 17.75
CA LEU A 42 6.77 -6.58 18.43
C LEU A 42 6.87 -7.40 19.72
N LYS A 43 8.07 -7.83 20.12
CA LYS A 43 8.30 -8.74 21.25
C LYS A 43 7.74 -8.22 22.60
N ASP A 44 7.80 -6.91 22.81
CA ASP A 44 7.40 -6.27 24.07
C ASP A 44 5.90 -5.93 24.10
N ARG A 45 5.16 -6.32 23.05
CA ARG A 45 3.73 -6.03 22.92
C ARG A 45 2.88 -7.28 23.20
N PRO A 46 1.73 -7.13 23.89
CA PRO A 46 0.77 -8.22 23.99
C PRO A 46 0.36 -8.69 22.58
N ARG A 47 0.50 -9.98 22.31
CA ARG A 47 0.30 -10.56 20.97
C ARG A 47 -1.08 -10.22 20.38
N ALA A 48 -2.14 -10.32 21.19
CA ALA A 48 -3.50 -9.98 20.77
C ALA A 48 -3.60 -8.52 20.33
N GLN A 49 -3.03 -7.60 21.11
CA GLN A 49 -3.03 -6.18 20.80
C GLN A 49 -2.22 -5.86 19.53
N ALA A 50 -1.08 -6.53 19.33
CA ALA A 50 -0.31 -6.36 18.11
C ALA A 50 -1.08 -6.83 16.86
N VAL A 51 -1.82 -7.94 16.95
CA VAL A 51 -2.71 -8.41 15.88
C VAL A 51 -3.79 -7.37 15.57
N ASP A 52 -4.44 -6.83 16.61
CA ASP A 52 -5.50 -5.82 16.45
C ASP A 52 -4.97 -4.55 15.79
N ASP A 53 -3.78 -4.08 16.19
CA ASP A 53 -3.16 -2.90 15.57
C ASP A 53 -2.78 -3.11 14.11
N ILE A 54 -2.33 -4.32 13.76
CA ILE A 54 -2.02 -4.68 12.37
C ILE A 54 -3.31 -4.65 11.54
N LEU A 55 -4.40 -5.27 12.02
CA LEU A 55 -5.69 -5.21 11.33
C LEU A 55 -6.26 -3.79 11.26
N ALA A 56 -6.09 -3.00 12.32
CA ALA A 56 -6.51 -1.60 12.37
C ALA A 56 -5.71 -0.70 11.41
N SER A 57 -4.52 -1.13 10.97
CA SER A 57 -3.73 -0.44 9.95
C SER A 57 -4.20 -0.68 8.51
N LEU A 58 -5.31 -1.41 8.32
CA LEU A 58 -5.92 -1.63 7.02
C LEU A 58 -6.31 -0.29 6.37
N GLU A 59 -5.70 -0.01 5.23
CA GLU A 59 -6.07 1.07 4.32
C GLU A 59 -6.49 0.47 2.98
N VAL A 60 -7.57 0.98 2.41
CA VAL A 60 -8.09 0.54 1.12
C VAL A 60 -8.29 1.75 0.23
N THR A 61 -7.77 1.69 -0.99
CA THR A 61 -8.07 2.67 -2.05
C THR A 61 -8.85 2.00 -3.16
N VAL A 62 -9.77 2.72 -3.80
CA VAL A 62 -10.63 2.17 -4.86
C VAL A 62 -10.43 2.96 -6.15
N LEU A 63 -10.08 2.25 -7.22
CA LEU A 63 -9.96 2.80 -8.56
C LEU A 63 -11.17 2.37 -9.39
N ASP A 64 -11.90 3.34 -9.96
CA ASP A 64 -12.94 3.06 -10.94
C ASP A 64 -12.30 2.81 -12.31
N ILE A 65 -11.96 1.57 -12.62
CA ILE A 65 -11.45 1.22 -13.95
C ILE A 65 -12.64 0.94 -14.87
N LYS A 66 -12.64 1.52 -16.07
CA LYS A 66 -13.63 1.21 -17.11
C LYS A 66 -13.10 0.13 -18.03
N GLN A 67 -13.84 -0.96 -18.18
CA GLN A 67 -13.60 -1.94 -19.23
C GLN A 67 -14.21 -1.51 -20.57
N LYS A 68 -13.91 -2.27 -21.63
CA LYS A 68 -14.55 -2.09 -22.94
C LYS A 68 -16.07 -2.13 -22.77
N GLY A 69 -16.77 -1.18 -23.39
CA GLY A 69 -18.21 -0.98 -23.19
C GLY A 69 -18.59 -0.03 -22.04
N GLY A 70 -17.61 0.57 -21.36
CA GLY A 70 -17.86 1.60 -20.33
C GLY A 70 -18.30 1.05 -18.97
N ILE A 71 -18.29 -0.27 -18.82
CA ILE A 71 -18.65 -0.95 -17.57
C ILE A 71 -17.59 -0.66 -16.51
N SER A 72 -18.04 -0.21 -15.33
CA SER A 72 -17.17 -0.01 -14.17
C SER A 72 -16.72 -1.35 -13.62
N THR A 73 -15.42 -1.51 -13.44
CA THR A 73 -14.78 -2.63 -12.77
C THR A 73 -13.85 -2.06 -11.70
N PRO A 74 -14.40 -1.78 -10.50
CA PRO A 74 -13.63 -1.30 -9.37
C PRO A 74 -12.44 -2.20 -9.06
N ILE A 75 -11.29 -1.59 -8.79
CA ILE A 75 -10.12 -2.27 -8.24
C ILE A 75 -9.86 -1.68 -6.85
N ALA A 76 -9.92 -2.53 -5.83
CA ALA A 76 -9.62 -2.16 -4.46
C ALA A 76 -8.18 -2.55 -4.11
N ASN A 77 -7.29 -1.57 -3.93
CA ASN A 77 -5.94 -1.83 -3.46
C ASN A 77 -5.93 -1.89 -1.94
N VAL A 78 -5.39 -2.98 -1.40
CA VAL A 78 -5.33 -3.27 0.02
C VAL A 78 -3.91 -3.03 0.54
N TYR A 79 -3.80 -2.19 1.55
CA TYR A 79 -2.57 -1.89 2.27
C TYR A 79 -2.77 -2.23 3.75
N ILE A 80 -1.79 -2.90 4.34
CA ILE A 80 -1.79 -3.27 5.76
C ILE A 80 -0.34 -3.34 6.22
N ASN A 81 -0.08 -2.95 7.47
CA ASN A 81 1.26 -3.05 8.03
C ASN A 81 1.71 -4.51 8.12
N SER A 82 3.00 -4.73 7.87
CA SER A 82 3.56 -6.08 7.96
C SER A 82 3.61 -6.57 9.41
N PRO A 83 3.17 -7.80 9.70
CA PRO A 83 3.36 -8.45 11.00
C PRO A 83 4.79 -8.92 11.23
N THR A 84 5.64 -8.92 10.19
CA THR A 84 6.98 -9.54 10.20
C THR A 84 8.02 -8.62 9.55
N GLU A 85 9.28 -8.78 9.93
CA GLU A 85 10.45 -8.16 9.31
C GLU A 85 11.20 -9.13 8.38
N SER A 86 10.85 -10.42 8.40
CA SER A 86 11.45 -11.43 7.52
C SER A 86 10.86 -11.30 6.10
N PRO A 87 11.69 -11.14 5.06
CA PRO A 87 11.21 -11.08 3.67
C PRO A 87 10.41 -12.31 3.25
N GLU A 88 10.88 -13.51 3.62
CA GLU A 88 10.20 -14.77 3.30
C GLU A 88 8.82 -14.85 3.96
N SER A 89 8.74 -14.49 5.25
CA SER A 89 7.47 -14.46 5.97
C SER A 89 6.53 -13.38 5.41
N TRP A 90 7.08 -12.26 4.95
CA TRP A 90 6.31 -11.20 4.30
C TRP A 90 5.68 -11.68 2.99
N TYR A 91 6.40 -12.46 2.16
CA TYR A 91 5.84 -13.04 0.94
C TYR A 91 4.67 -13.97 1.26
N ARG A 92 4.86 -14.90 2.21
CA ARG A 92 3.80 -15.83 2.64
C ARG A 92 2.59 -15.10 3.21
N TRP A 93 2.82 -14.04 3.98
CA TRP A 93 1.74 -13.18 4.47
C TRP A 93 0.98 -12.50 3.34
N ARG A 94 1.71 -11.91 2.39
CA ARG A 94 1.12 -11.23 1.24
C ARG A 94 0.32 -12.19 0.36
N GLU A 95 0.83 -13.40 0.13
CA GLU A 95 0.10 -14.48 -0.56
C GLU A 95 -1.17 -14.86 0.20
N HIS A 96 -1.07 -15.11 1.51
CA HIS A 96 -2.24 -15.41 2.34
C HIS A 96 -3.34 -14.35 2.22
N ILE A 97 -3.02 -13.05 2.27
CA ILE A 97 -4.00 -11.97 2.04
C ILE A 97 -4.61 -12.08 0.64
N CYS A 98 -3.78 -12.29 -0.38
CA CYS A 98 -4.23 -12.30 -1.77
C CYS A 98 -5.05 -13.55 -2.15
N ASP A 99 -4.88 -14.67 -1.43
CA ASP A 99 -5.62 -15.91 -1.66
C ASP A 99 -7.04 -15.87 -1.06
N ILE A 100 -7.31 -14.94 -0.15
CA ILE A 100 -8.65 -14.77 0.43
C ILE A 100 -9.64 -14.27 -0.62
N ARG A 101 -10.82 -14.89 -0.65
CA ARG A 101 -11.97 -14.44 -1.44
C ARG A 101 -12.86 -13.55 -0.58
N TYR A 102 -12.77 -12.23 -0.79
CA TYR A 102 -13.47 -11.22 -0.02
C TYR A 102 -14.92 -11.06 -0.49
N THR A 103 -15.77 -12.01 -0.11
CA THR A 103 -17.20 -12.01 -0.48
C THR A 103 -17.95 -10.95 0.31
N SER A 104 -18.64 -10.05 -0.40
CA SER A 104 -19.69 -9.16 0.12
C SER A 104 -21.07 -9.73 -0.25
N LEU A 105 -22.04 -9.59 0.64
CA LEU A 105 -23.41 -10.09 0.41
C LEU A 105 -24.09 -9.45 -0.80
N TYR A 106 -23.77 -8.19 -1.10
CA TYR A 106 -24.46 -7.40 -2.12
C TYR A 106 -23.53 -6.76 -3.15
N ASP A 107 -22.22 -6.74 -2.87
CA ASP A 107 -21.25 -6.02 -3.70
C ASP A 107 -20.31 -6.95 -4.47
N GLY A 108 -20.65 -8.23 -4.60
CA GLY A 108 -19.80 -9.23 -5.27
C GLY A 108 -18.64 -9.74 -4.42
N THR A 109 -17.67 -10.37 -5.05
CA THR A 109 -16.53 -11.01 -4.38
C THR A 109 -15.22 -10.42 -4.89
N GLY A 110 -14.46 -9.80 -3.99
CA GLY A 110 -13.10 -9.36 -4.27
C GLY A 110 -12.13 -10.53 -4.32
N THR A 111 -11.38 -10.67 -5.40
CA THR A 111 -10.28 -11.65 -5.54
C THR A 111 -9.04 -10.94 -6.05
N ALA A 112 -7.86 -11.44 -5.68
CA ALA A 112 -6.60 -10.87 -6.17
C ALA A 112 -6.56 -10.80 -7.70
N GLN A 113 -5.97 -9.72 -8.19
CA GLN A 113 -5.65 -9.50 -9.60
C GLN A 113 -4.17 -9.19 -9.76
N SER A 114 -3.71 -9.13 -11.01
CA SER A 114 -2.34 -8.69 -11.31
C SER A 114 -2.12 -7.24 -10.90
N ASN A 115 -0.87 -6.92 -10.54
CA ASN A 115 -0.51 -5.55 -10.18
C ASN A 115 -0.76 -4.59 -11.36
N LEU A 116 -1.22 -3.38 -11.06
CA LEU A 116 -1.37 -2.31 -12.06
C LEU A 116 -0.05 -1.55 -12.15
N LEU A 117 0.83 -1.98 -13.06
CA LEU A 117 2.11 -1.32 -13.26
C LEU A 117 1.94 0.01 -14.00
N CYS A 118 2.18 1.12 -13.30
CA CYS A 118 2.23 2.46 -13.87
C CYS A 118 3.48 2.61 -14.76
N THR A 119 3.28 2.83 -16.06
CA THR A 119 4.40 3.07 -16.99
C THR A 119 5.04 4.47 -16.88
N GLY A 120 4.60 5.29 -15.92
CA GLY A 120 5.16 6.61 -15.65
C GLY A 120 6.08 6.63 -14.43
N CYS A 121 5.59 6.14 -13.29
CA CYS A 121 6.33 6.13 -12.03
C CYS A 121 6.77 4.73 -11.55
N HIS A 122 6.38 3.67 -12.25
CA HIS A 122 6.61 2.27 -11.86
C HIS A 122 5.91 1.83 -10.56
N GLY A 123 4.96 2.62 -10.05
CA GLY A 123 4.02 2.19 -9.02
C GLY A 123 3.20 0.99 -9.49
N VAL A 124 2.76 0.16 -8.55
CA VAL A 124 2.11 -1.15 -8.83
C VAL A 124 0.62 -1.19 -8.47
N ASP A 125 0.07 -0.05 -8.07
CA ASP A 125 -1.29 0.11 -7.55
C ASP A 125 -2.20 0.97 -8.45
N HIS A 126 -1.68 1.56 -9.53
CA HIS A 126 -2.47 2.39 -10.43
C HIS A 126 -1.95 2.35 -11.87
N PRO A 127 -2.82 2.52 -12.88
CA PRO A 127 -2.38 2.74 -14.25
C PRO A 127 -1.86 4.17 -14.42
N ARG A 128 -1.05 4.41 -15.46
CA ARG A 128 -0.46 5.73 -15.76
C ARG A 128 -1.47 6.89 -15.78
N GLY A 129 -2.68 6.65 -16.28
CA GLY A 129 -3.74 7.67 -16.34
C GLY A 129 -4.21 8.18 -14.97
N LEU A 130 -3.96 7.42 -13.90
CA LEU A 130 -4.35 7.74 -12.52
C LEU A 130 -3.14 8.04 -11.63
N CYS A 131 -1.97 8.30 -12.23
CA CYS A 131 -0.74 8.55 -11.47
C CYS A 131 -0.76 9.92 -10.76
N PRO A 132 -0.59 9.98 -9.43
CA PRO A 132 -0.58 11.26 -8.72
C PRO A 132 0.75 12.03 -8.88
N TYR A 133 1.83 11.35 -9.28
CA TYR A 133 3.18 11.92 -9.22
C TYR A 133 3.46 13.06 -10.19
N PRO A 134 2.97 13.05 -11.45
CA PRO A 134 3.17 14.18 -12.34
C PRO A 134 2.56 15.50 -11.85
N SER A 135 1.63 15.45 -10.87
CA SER A 135 1.07 16.64 -10.23
C SER A 135 1.81 17.10 -8.97
N LEU A 136 2.79 16.32 -8.47
CA LEU A 136 3.56 16.69 -7.28
C LEU A 136 4.60 17.78 -7.61
N PRO A 137 4.70 18.85 -6.79
CA PRO A 137 5.77 19.83 -6.93
C PRO A 137 7.15 19.19 -6.84
N GLY A 138 8.07 19.56 -7.74
CA GLY A 138 9.45 19.04 -7.75
C GLY A 138 9.62 17.65 -8.37
N TRP A 139 8.58 17.09 -8.99
CA TRP A 139 8.68 15.82 -9.71
C TRP A 139 9.57 15.95 -10.95
N ASN A 140 10.66 15.18 -10.99
CA ASN A 140 11.63 15.17 -12.09
C ASN A 140 11.39 14.05 -13.13
N GLY A 141 10.31 13.27 -12.99
CA GLY A 141 10.00 12.16 -13.89
C GLY A 141 9.08 12.55 -15.05
N PRO A 142 8.59 11.55 -15.83
CA PRO A 142 7.73 11.79 -16.97
C PRO A 142 6.45 12.55 -16.58
N THR A 143 6.12 13.61 -17.32
CA THR A 143 4.90 14.40 -17.14
C THR A 143 3.80 13.99 -18.11
N TYR A 144 2.57 14.43 -17.86
CA TYR A 144 1.46 14.25 -18.79
C TYR A 144 1.64 15.16 -19.99
N THR A 145 1.85 14.60 -21.18
CA THR A 145 1.75 15.39 -22.42
C THR A 145 0.27 15.67 -22.72
N LEU A 146 -0.05 16.74 -23.46
CA LEU A 146 -1.43 17.05 -23.84
C LEU A 146 -2.11 15.93 -24.65
N ALA A 147 -1.33 15.06 -25.30
CA ALA A 147 -1.82 13.85 -25.96
C ALA A 147 -2.37 12.80 -24.96
N ASP A 148 -1.78 12.71 -23.76
CA ASP A 148 -2.22 11.80 -22.69
C ASP A 148 -3.57 12.21 -22.09
N LYS A 149 -3.86 13.53 -22.04
CA LYS A 149 -5.10 14.07 -21.47
C LYS A 149 -6.36 13.74 -22.29
N LYS A 150 -6.24 13.56 -23.62
CA LYS A 150 -7.37 13.15 -24.48
C LYS A 150 -7.82 11.71 -24.20
N ASN A 151 -6.92 10.87 -23.69
CA ASN A 151 -7.20 9.47 -23.31
C ASN A 151 -7.65 9.31 -21.84
N ALA A 152 -7.58 10.37 -21.03
CA ALA A 152 -8.01 10.33 -19.63
C ALA A 152 -9.55 10.40 -19.50
N LYS A 153 -10.25 11.07 -20.43
CA LYS A 153 -11.72 11.15 -20.44
C LYS A 153 -12.42 9.79 -20.67
N SER A 154 -11.71 8.77 -21.12
CA SER A 154 -12.24 7.41 -21.36
C SER A 154 -11.79 6.39 -20.30
N ARG A 155 -10.91 6.75 -19.38
CA ARG A 155 -10.25 5.81 -18.46
C ARG A 155 -10.50 6.17 -16.99
N GLY A 156 -11.75 6.06 -16.56
CA GLY A 156 -12.08 5.93 -15.14
C GLY A 156 -11.94 7.20 -14.29
N ASN A 157 -12.94 7.47 -13.46
CA ASN A 157 -12.85 8.53 -12.47
C ASN A 157 -12.31 7.92 -11.18
N ALA A 158 -11.04 8.14 -10.84
CA ALA A 158 -10.54 7.70 -9.54
C ALA A 158 -11.28 8.47 -8.42
N VAL A 159 -12.07 7.76 -7.62
CA VAL A 159 -12.52 8.27 -6.32
C VAL A 159 -11.37 8.02 -5.35
N VAL A 160 -10.36 8.87 -5.41
CA VAL A 160 -9.30 8.89 -4.39
C VAL A 160 -9.89 9.58 -3.17
N SER A 161 -10.51 8.82 -2.26
CA SER A 161 -10.79 9.29 -0.92
C SER A 161 -9.47 9.42 -0.18
N ASN A 162 -8.88 10.61 -0.21
CA ASN A 162 -7.67 10.96 0.52
C ASN A 162 -7.87 10.74 2.03
N GLN A 163 -7.38 9.61 2.54
CA GLN A 163 -6.90 9.46 3.91
C GLN A 163 -5.66 8.57 3.94
N ALA A 164 -4.60 8.98 3.23
CA ALA A 164 -3.29 8.41 3.48
C ALA A 164 -2.81 8.89 4.86
N PRO A 165 -2.36 8.01 5.77
CA PRO A 165 -1.48 8.45 6.84
C PRO A 165 -0.15 8.85 6.19
N ARG A 166 0.27 10.09 6.46
CA ARG A 166 1.60 10.59 6.06
C ARG A 166 2.65 9.55 6.43
N VAL A 167 3.52 9.22 5.47
CA VAL A 167 4.81 8.58 5.76
C VAL A 167 5.42 9.36 6.93
N ARG A 168 5.48 8.76 8.13
CA ARG A 168 6.25 9.33 9.21
C ARG A 168 7.70 9.23 8.77
N ASP A 169 8.34 10.39 8.58
CA ASP A 169 9.77 10.51 8.37
C ASP A 169 10.52 9.72 9.45
N VAL A 170 10.93 8.50 9.15
CA VAL A 170 12.01 7.86 9.88
C VAL A 170 13.27 8.54 9.40
N ARG A 171 13.67 9.62 10.09
CA ARG A 171 15.00 10.19 9.90
C ARG A 171 16.03 9.09 10.16
N PRO A 172 17.02 8.88 9.28
CA PRO A 172 18.17 8.09 9.65
C PRO A 172 18.93 8.80 10.79
N PRO A 173 19.55 8.04 11.73
CA PRO A 173 20.40 8.64 12.74
C PRO A 173 21.55 9.37 12.06
N LYS A 174 21.75 10.65 12.42
CA LYS A 174 22.93 11.41 12.00
C LYS A 174 24.17 10.77 12.63
N VAL A 175 24.90 9.96 11.87
CA VAL A 175 26.29 9.64 12.18
C VAL A 175 27.09 10.92 11.92
N GLY A 176 27.55 11.56 13.00
CA GLY A 176 28.45 12.70 12.92
C GLY A 176 29.81 12.24 12.39
N VAL A 177 30.10 12.55 11.13
CA VAL A 177 31.45 12.49 10.58
C VAL A 177 32.14 13.79 10.98
N GLN A 178 33.06 13.72 11.95
CA GLN A 178 33.99 14.79 12.24
C GLN A 178 35.14 14.72 11.23
N CYS A 179 35.19 15.69 10.32
CA CYS A 179 36.37 15.95 9.50
C CYS A 179 37.47 16.51 10.41
N ALA A 180 38.58 15.78 10.55
CA ALA A 180 39.80 16.32 11.12
C ALA A 180 40.55 17.05 9.99
N GLU A 181 40.58 18.37 10.07
CA GLU A 181 41.49 19.20 9.27
C GLU A 181 42.90 19.10 9.87
N GLY A 182 43.86 18.73 9.04
CA GLY A 182 45.28 18.81 9.37
C GLY A 182 45.80 20.24 9.20
N GLY A 183 46.67 20.65 10.11
CA GLY A 183 47.44 21.89 10.05
C GLY A 183 48.65 21.82 10.96
N SER A 184 49.82 21.60 10.35
CA SER A 184 51.15 21.64 10.93
C SER A 184 51.53 23.04 11.40
N ASP A 185 52.25 23.18 12.52
CA ASP A 185 53.64 23.70 12.58
C ASP A 185 54.08 24.29 13.95
N MET A 186 55.33 23.94 14.28
CA MET A 186 56.37 24.72 14.99
C MET A 186 56.34 24.89 16.54
N LEU A 187 57.30 24.20 17.17
CA LEU A 187 58.33 24.68 18.12
C LEU A 187 57.97 25.84 19.07
N ASN A 188 58.13 25.61 20.39
CA ASN A 188 59.20 26.28 21.16
C ASN A 188 59.44 25.64 22.54
N SER A 189 60.74 25.45 22.84
CA SER A 189 61.46 25.38 24.13
C SER A 189 61.11 24.28 25.15
#